data_AF-A0A534GWJ6-F1
#
_entry.id   AF-A0A534GWJ6-F1
#
_cell.length_a   1.000
_cell.length_b   1.000
_cell.length_c   1.000
_cell.angle_alpha   90.00
_cell.angle_beta   90.00
_cell.angle_gamma   90.00
#
_symmetry.space_group_name_H-M   'P 1'
#
loop_
_entity.id
_entity.type
_entity.pdbx_description
1 polymer ?
#
loop_
_entity_poly.entity_id
_entity_poly.type
_entity_poly.pdbx_seq_one_letter_code
_entity_poly.pdbx_strand_id
1 'polypeptide(L)' 'MAELAYDVFLDGGILIQPVPISLRDWVNPERYPRPGFLRNVAREGIIL' A
#
# COMPACT_ATOMS: atom_id res chain seq x y z
N MET A 1 -4.51 10.95 8.18
CA MET A 1 -4.06 10.46 6.86
C MET A 1 -5.09 10.67 5.76
N ALA A 2 -6.40 10.44 5.98
CA ALA A 2 -7.41 10.60 4.93
C ALA A 2 -7.53 12.04 4.39
N GLU A 3 -7.42 13.04 5.26
CA GLU A 3 -7.45 14.47 4.88
C GLU A 3 -6.30 14.83 3.93
N LEU A 4 -5.06 14.54 4.32
CA LEU A 4 -3.88 14.77 3.46
C LEU A 4 -3.93 13.99 2.13
N ALA A 5 -4.44 12.76 2.14
CA ALA A 5 -4.62 11.97 0.93
C ALA A 5 -5.65 12.60 -0.04
N TYR A 6 -6.66 13.28 0.50
CA TYR A 6 -7.65 14.00 -0.27
C TYR A 6 -7.08 15.28 -0.88
N ASP A 7 -6.27 16.02 -0.14
CA ASP A 7 -5.57 17.22 -0.65
C ASP A 7 -4.64 16.86 -1.82
N VAL A 8 -3.85 15.78 -1.70
CA VAL A 8 -2.98 15.30 -2.79
C VAL A 8 -3.78 14.93 -4.05
N PHE A 9 -4.99 14.40 -3.87
CA PHE A 9 -5.87 14.09 -5.00
C PHE A 9 -6.40 15.37 -5.67
N LEU A 10 -6.80 16.38 -4.90
CA LEU A 10 -7.31 17.64 -5.45
C LEU A 10 -6.20 18.44 -6.16
N ASP A 11 -5.03 18.54 -5.55
CA ASP A 11 -3.94 19.38 -6.06
C ASP A 11 -3.16 18.69 -7.19
N GLY A 12 -2.93 17.38 -7.07
CA GLY A 12 -2.06 16.63 -7.97
C GLY A 12 -2.78 15.62 -8.88
N GLY A 13 -4.06 15.35 -8.66
CA GLY A 13 -4.79 14.28 -9.35
C GLY A 13 -4.34 12.86 -8.96
N ILE A 14 -3.57 12.71 -7.88
CA ILE A 14 -3.03 11.42 -7.44
C ILE A 14 -3.92 10.84 -6.35
N LEU A 15 -4.54 9.69 -6.63
CA LEU A 15 -5.37 8.99 -5.65
C LEU A 15 -4.50 8.13 -4.73
N ILE A 16 -4.49 8.47 -3.43
CA ILE A 16 -3.86 7.65 -2.39
C ILE A 16 -4.96 6.89 -1.64
N GLN A 17 -4.89 5.55 -1.66
CA GLN A 17 -5.84 4.69 -0.97
C GLN A 17 -5.12 3.64 -0.09
N PRO A 18 -5.63 3.36 1.11
CA PRO A 18 -5.10 2.26 1.92
C PRO A 18 -5.45 0.92 1.27
N VAL A 19 -4.48 0.00 1.25
CA VAL A 19 -4.70 -1.38 0.85
C VAL A 19 -4.63 -2.26 2.09
N PRO A 20 -5.76 -2.81 2.58
CA PRO A 20 -5.73 -3.71 3.72
C PRO A 20 -5.04 -5.03 3.32
N ILE A 21 -4.03 -5.42 4.07
CA ILE A 21 -3.31 -6.67 3.87
C ILE A 21 -3.46 -7.51 5.14
N SER A 22 -3.87 -8.77 4.99
CA SER A 22 -3.93 -9.68 6.13
C SER A 22 -2.52 -10.05 6.59
N LEU A 23 -2.32 -10.24 7.90
CA LEU A 23 -1.03 -10.67 8.43
C LEU A 23 -0.59 -12.00 7.82
N ARG A 24 -1.54 -12.91 7.55
CA ARG A 24 -1.28 -14.23 6.96
C ARG A 24 -0.65 -14.12 5.57
N ASP A 25 -1.14 -13.20 4.75
CA ASP A 25 -0.62 -12.97 3.40
C ASP A 25 0.71 -12.22 3.46
N TRP A 26 0.85 -11.29 4.42
CA TRP A 26 2.11 -10.58 4.65
C TRP A 26 3.25 -11.51 5.01
N VAL A 27 3.02 -12.47 5.93
CA VAL A 27 4.05 -13.45 6.33
C VAL A 27 4.29 -14.54 5.29
N ASN A 28 3.38 -14.72 4.33
CA ASN A 28 3.54 -15.68 3.23
C ASN A 28 3.14 -15.06 1.88
N PRO A 29 3.98 -14.18 1.31
CA PRO A 29 3.67 -13.43 0.10
C PRO A 29 3.33 -14.29 -1.12
N GLU A 30 3.87 -15.52 -1.21
CA GLU A 30 3.65 -16.43 -2.34
C GLU A 30 2.19 -16.85 -2.51
N ARG A 31 1.39 -16.76 -1.45
CA ARG A 31 -0.04 -17.10 -1.48
C ARG A 31 -0.93 -15.92 -1.86
N TYR A 32 -0.38 -14.71 -1.90
CA TYR A 32 -1.11 -13.51 -2.28
C TYR A 32 -1.23 -13.43 -3.81
N PRO A 33 -2.36 -12.96 -4.38
CA PRO A 33 -2.55 -12.91 -5.84
C PRO A 33 -1.47 -12.13 -6.61
N ARG A 34 -0.74 -11.22 -5.94
CA ARG A 34 0.40 -10.49 -6.52
C ARG A 34 1.59 -10.50 -5.55
N PRO A 35 2.34 -11.60 -5.42
CA PRO A 35 3.43 -11.72 -4.44
C PRO A 35 4.48 -10.60 -4.57
N GLY A 36 4.75 -10.16 -5.81
CA GLY A 36 5.65 -9.06 -6.11
C GLY A 36 5.23 -7.72 -5.51
N PHE A 37 3.92 -7.47 -5.34
CA PHE A 37 3.44 -6.25 -4.69
C PHE A 37 3.90 -6.21 -3.22
N LEU A 38 3.65 -7.29 -2.46
CA LEU A 38 4.05 -7.37 -1.06
C LEU A 38 5.57 -7.31 -0.89
N ARG A 39 6.32 -7.98 -1.79
CA ARG A 39 7.79 -7.91 -1.80
C ARG A 39 8.31 -6.50 -2.06
N ASN A 40 7.70 -5.76 -2.98
CA ASN A 40 8.08 -4.38 -3.26
C ASN A 40 7.74 -3.46 -2.08
N VAL A 41 6.56 -3.61 -1.47
CA VAL A 41 6.20 -2.85 -0.26
C VAL A 41 7.16 -3.16 0.89
N ALA A 42 7.57 -4.41 1.09
CA ALA A 42 8.56 -4.75 2.12
C ALA A 42 9.96 -4.18 1.84
N ARG A 43 10.34 -4.04 0.57
CA ARG A 43 11.66 -3.52 0.16
C ARG A 43 11.74 -1.99 0.13
N GLU A 44 10.69 -1.35 -0.35
CA GLU A 44 10.66 0.07 -0.73
C GLU A 44 9.64 0.89 0.07
N GLY A 45 8.81 0.23 0.88
CA GLY A 45 7.80 0.88 1.69
C GLY A 45 8.40 1.82 2.72
N ILE A 46 7.71 2.92 2.97
CA ILE A 46 8.07 3.90 3.98
C ILE A 46 7.22 3.64 5.21
N ILE A 47 7.87 3.51 6.37
CA ILE A 47 7.19 3.47 7.67
C ILE A 47 6.89 4.92 8.04
N LEU A 48 5.61 5.26 8.17
CA LEU A 48 5.11 6.57 8.57
C LEU A 48 4.82 6.61 10.07
#